data_AF-A0A5K1E8Z4-F1
#
_entry.id   AF-A0A5K1E8Z4-F1
#
_cell.length_a   1.000
_cell.length_b   1.000
_cell.length_c   1.000
_cell.angle_alpha   90.00
_cell.angle_beta   90.00
_cell.angle_gamma   90.00
#
_symmetry.space_group_name_H-M   'P 1'
#
loop_
_entity.id
_entity.type
_entity.pdbx_description
1 polymer ?
#
loop_
_entity_poly.entity_id
_entity_poly.type
_entity_poly.pdbx_seq_one_letter_code
_entity_poly.pdbx_strand_id
1 'polypeptide(L)'
;YGLFSQTSTSERLLIPHPVAGLLDKNIHMIEFLGRLVGKALYEGILLDYSFSLVFVQKLLGRYSFIDELSGLDPELYRNLMYVK
;
A
#
# COMPACT_ATOMS: atom_id res chain seq x y z
N TYR A 1 -9.00 11.92 4.30
CA TYR A 1 -7.86 12.48 3.54
C TYR A 1 -7.60 11.80 2.20
N GLY A 2 -8.14 10.59 1.92
CA GLY A 2 -8.07 10.00 0.57
C GLY A 2 -6.65 9.64 0.10
N LEU A 3 -5.69 9.54 1.01
CA LEU A 3 -4.29 9.24 0.70
C LEU A 3 -4.03 7.74 0.56
N PHE A 4 -4.72 6.94 1.37
CA PHE A 4 -4.63 5.48 1.37
C PHE A 4 -6.04 4.90 1.28
N SER A 5 -6.15 3.78 0.59
CA SER A 5 -7.34 2.92 0.55
C SER A 5 -7.01 1.56 1.14
N GLN A 6 -8.04 0.80 1.47
CA GLN A 6 -7.90 -0.58 1.91
C GLN A 6 -7.92 -1.51 0.69
N THR A 7 -7.14 -2.59 0.75
CA THR A 7 -7.24 -3.69 -0.21
C THR A 7 -8.61 -4.35 -0.14
N SER A 8 -9.03 -4.99 -1.23
CA SER A 8 -10.27 -5.77 -1.30
C SER A 8 -10.21 -7.11 -0.53
N THR A 9 -9.11 -7.35 0.20
CA THR A 9 -8.88 -8.55 1.01
C THR A 9 -9.44 -8.39 2.42
N SER A 10 -9.68 -9.51 3.11
CA SER A 10 -10.22 -9.53 4.48
C SER A 10 -9.35 -8.78 5.50
N GLU A 11 -8.04 -8.70 5.24
CA GLU A 11 -7.05 -8.04 6.09
C GLU A 11 -7.08 -6.50 6.01
N ARG A 12 -7.79 -5.93 5.01
CA ARG A 12 -8.00 -4.48 4.83
C ARG A 12 -6.70 -3.67 4.95
N LEU A 13 -5.63 -4.17 4.33
CA LEU A 13 -4.30 -3.57 4.39
C LEU A 13 -4.28 -2.24 3.63
N LEU A 14 -3.45 -1.31 4.09
CA LEU A 14 -3.34 0.01 3.48
C LEU A 14 -2.48 -0.02 2.21
N ILE A 15 -3.01 0.57 1.14
CA ILE A 15 -2.31 0.86 -0.12
C ILE A 15 -2.47 2.34 -0.48
N PRO A 16 -1.47 2.97 -1.12
CA PRO A 16 -1.61 4.36 -1.56
C PRO A 16 -2.76 4.47 -2.56
N HIS A 17 -3.62 5.46 -2.34
CA HIS A 17 -4.74 5.72 -3.24
C HIS A 17 -4.20 6.33 -4.56
N PRO A 18 -4.63 5.87 -5.74
CA PRO A 18 -4.10 6.36 -7.03
C PRO A 18 -4.19 7.88 -7.19
N VAL A 19 -5.24 8.47 -6.62
CA VAL A 19 -5.52 9.92 -6.69
C VAL A 19 -4.68 10.72 -5.67
N ALA A 20 -4.00 10.06 -4.74
CA ALA A 20 -3.22 10.74 -3.70
C ALA A 20 -2.06 11.58 -4.27
N GLY A 21 -1.53 11.23 -5.45
CA GLY A 21 -0.47 12.00 -6.11
C GLY A 21 -0.95 13.19 -6.95
N LEU A 22 -2.26 13.38 -7.15
CA LEU A 22 -2.80 14.38 -8.09
C LEU A 22 -2.85 15.81 -7.53
N LEU A 23 -2.76 15.99 -6.21
CA LEU A 23 -2.72 17.31 -5.59
C LEU A 23 -1.42 17.51 -4.83
N ASP A 24 -0.74 18.64 -5.04
CA ASP A 24 0.52 18.97 -4.37
C ASP A 24 0.43 18.90 -2.84
N LYS A 25 -0.72 19.33 -2.28
CA LYS A 25 -0.99 19.22 -0.84
C LYS A 25 -0.91 17.77 -0.34
N ASN A 26 -1.33 16.80 -1.14
CA ASN A 26 -1.33 15.40 -0.76
C ASN A 26 0.08 14.80 -0.80
N ILE A 27 0.96 15.29 -1.67
CA ILE A 27 2.38 14.87 -1.72
C ILE A 27 3.06 15.20 -0.39
N HIS A 28 2.92 16.43 0.11
CA HIS A 28 3.46 16.82 1.41
C HIS A 28 2.90 15.96 2.56
N MET A 29 1.64 15.54 2.45
CA MET A 29 1.01 14.71 3.47
C MET A 29 1.49 13.25 3.41
N ILE A 30 1.79 12.73 2.22
CA ILE A 30 2.46 11.42 2.05
C ILE A 30 3.88 11.47 2.62
N GLU A 31 4.63 12.55 2.35
CA GLU A 31 5.98 12.72 2.89
C GLU A 31 5.96 12.79 4.43
N PHE A 32 5.03 13.56 5.00
CA PHE A 32 4.83 13.64 6.44
C PHE A 32 4.51 12.26 7.04
N LEU A 33 3.62 11.50 6.42
CA LEU A 33 3.28 10.15 6.88
C LEU A 33 4.51 9.22 6.80
N GLY A 34 5.29 9.29 5.72
CA GLY A 34 6.52 8.52 5.57
C GLY A 34 7.52 8.80 6.70
N ARG A 35 7.71 10.08 7.06
CA ARG A 35 8.54 10.50 8.19
C ARG A 35 7.99 9.99 9.53
N LEU A 36 6.67 10.05 9.73
CA LEU A 36 6.02 9.57 10.95
C LEU A 36 6.21 8.05 11.12
N VAL A 37 5.98 7.28 10.06
CA VAL A 37 6.17 5.82 10.06
C VAL A 37 7.65 5.48 10.29
N GLY A 38 8.58 6.17 9.62
CA GLY A 38 10.01 5.98 9.82
C GLY A 38 10.44 6.26 11.27
N LYS A 39 9.88 7.31 11.88
CA LYS A 39 10.13 7.62 13.29
C LYS A 39 9.57 6.54 14.23
N ALA A 40 8.33 6.07 13.99
CA ALA A 40 7.73 5.01 14.78
C ALA A 40 8.58 3.72 14.72
N LEU A 41 9.07 3.36 13.53
CA LEU A 41 10.01 2.24 13.36
C LEU A 41 11.32 2.46 14.14
N TYR A 42 11.90 3.65 14.07
CA TYR A 42 13.13 4.00 14.79
C TYR A 42 12.96 3.93 16.31
N GLU A 43 11.81 4.38 16.83
CA GLU A 43 11.48 4.38 18.26
C GLU A 43 10.90 3.04 18.76
N GLY A 44 10.64 2.07 17.87
CA GLY A 44 10.03 0.80 18.22
C GLY A 44 8.55 0.89 18.61
N ILE A 45 7.82 1.88 18.08
CA ILE A 45 6.40 2.11 18.35
C ILE A 45 5.55 1.25 17.41
N LEU A 46 4.64 0.46 17.99
CA LEU A 46 3.65 -0.30 17.23
C LEU A 46 2.55 0.63 16.69
N LEU A 47 2.27 0.52 15.40
CA LEU A 47 1.17 1.23 14.74
C LEU A 47 -0.05 0.31 14.65
N ASP A 48 -1.25 0.84 14.91
CA ASP A 48 -2.53 0.11 14.83
C ASP A 48 -2.99 -0.18 13.39
N TYR A 49 -2.14 0.07 12.40
CA TYR A 49 -2.44 -0.15 11.00
C TYR A 49 -1.29 -0.89 10.32
N SER A 50 -1.66 -1.69 9.32
CA SER A 50 -0.72 -2.46 8.52
C SER A 50 -0.78 -2.07 7.05
N PHE A 51 0.39 -1.92 6.44
CA PHE A 51 0.53 -1.71 5.02
C PHE A 51 0.46 -3.04 4.26
N SER A 52 -0.02 -2.99 3.02
CA SER A 52 0.03 -4.17 2.14
C SER A 52 1.48 -4.60 1.91
N LEU A 53 1.73 -5.90 1.93
CA LEU A 53 3.05 -6.46 1.62
C LEU A 53 3.55 -6.01 0.25
N VAL A 54 2.68 -5.92 -0.75
CA VAL A 54 3.02 -5.42 -2.09
C VAL A 54 3.52 -3.98 -2.03
N PHE A 55 2.88 -3.13 -1.22
CA PHE A 55 3.31 -1.75 -1.04
C PHE A 55 4.67 -1.67 -0.34
N VAL A 56 4.87 -2.47 0.72
CA VAL A 56 6.16 -2.54 1.43
C VAL A 56 7.28 -3.05 0.51
N GLN A 57 7.02 -4.07 -0.31
CA GLN A 57 7.98 -4.57 -1.29
C GLN A 57 8.40 -3.50 -2.31
N LYS A 58 7.43 -2.71 -2.79
CA LYS A 58 7.73 -1.56 -3.66
C LYS A 58 8.58 -0.49 -2.96
N LEU A 59 8.30 -0.18 -1.69
CA LEU A 59 9.13 0.73 -0.90
C LEU A 59 10.57 0.23 -0.75
N LEU A 60 10.77 -1.08 -0.69
CA LEU A 60 12.08 -1.73 -0.64
C LEU A 60 12.76 -1.88 -2.01
N GLY A 61 12.14 -1.39 -3.09
CA GLY A 61 12.67 -1.54 -4.46
C GLY A 61 12.64 -2.97 -4.99
N ARG A 62 11.79 -3.84 -4.42
CA ARG A 62 11.63 -5.23 -4.86
C ARG A 62 10.57 -5.34 -5.95
N TYR A 63 10.73 -6.31 -6.84
CA TYR A 63 9.73 -6.63 -7.86
C TYR A 63 8.60 -7.46 -7.25
N SER A 64 7.37 -7.06 -7.55
CA SER A 64 6.17 -7.85 -7.24
C SER A 64 5.75 -8.68 -8.45
N PHE A 65 5.52 -9.97 -8.23
CA PHE A 65 5.04 -10.90 -9.26
C PHE A 65 3.50 -10.92 -9.31
N ILE A 66 2.94 -11.45 -10.40
CA ILE A 66 1.47 -11.56 -10.59
C ILE A 66 0.81 -12.36 -9.46
N ASP A 67 1.52 -13.34 -8.87
CA ASP A 67 1.02 -14.12 -7.75
C ASP A 67 0.72 -13.25 -6.51
N GLU A 68 1.44 -12.15 -6.32
CA GLU A 68 1.23 -11.20 -5.22
C GLU A 68 0.00 -10.32 -5.44
N LEU A 69 -0.52 -10.25 -6.66
CA LEU A 69 -1.75 -9.51 -6.98
C LEU A 69 -2.94 -10.12 -6.24
N SER A 70 -2.91 -11.43 -5.95
CA SER A 70 -3.94 -12.10 -5.16
C SER A 70 -4.15 -11.46 -3.78
N GLY A 71 -3.09 -10.90 -3.18
CA GLY A 71 -3.14 -10.20 -1.88
C GLY A 71 -3.57 -8.73 -1.96
N LEU A 72 -3.63 -8.16 -3.17
CA LEU A 72 -4.00 -6.77 -3.42
C LEU A 72 -5.41 -6.66 -4.01
N ASP A 73 -5.68 -7.44 -5.04
CA ASP A 73 -6.95 -7.57 -5.73
C ASP A 73 -7.17 -9.02 -6.21
N PRO A 74 -7.85 -9.85 -5.41
CA PRO A 74 -8.13 -11.24 -5.75
C PRO A 74 -9.01 -11.38 -7.01
N GLU A 75 -9.87 -10.41 -7.29
CA GLU A 75 -10.78 -10.46 -8.43
C GLU A 75 -10.01 -10.20 -9.73
N LEU A 76 -9.16 -9.18 -9.73
CA LEU A 76 -8.26 -8.91 -10.84
C LEU A 76 -7.28 -10.06 -11.10
N TYR A 77 -6.72 -10.65 -10.04
CA TYR A 77 -5.86 -11.83 -10.15
C TYR A 77 -6.59 -13.00 -10.84
N ARG A 78 -7.82 -13.31 -10.43
CA ARG A 78 -8.62 -14.35 -11.09
C ARG A 78 -8.85 -14.03 -12.56
N ASN A 79 -9.28 -12.80 -12.87
CA ASN A 79 -9.55 -12.39 -14.24
C ASN A 79 -8.31 -12.50 -15.14
N LEU A 80 -7.14 -12.12 -14.64
CA LEU A 80 -5.88 -12.26 -15.38
C LEU A 80 -5.46 -13.72 -15.58
N MET A 81 -5.71 -14.59 -14.60
CA MET A 81 -5.44 -16.02 -14.71
C MET A 81 -6.40 -16.73 -15.67
N TYR A 82 -7.65 -16.26 -15.79
CA TYR A 82 -8.62 -16.79 -16.76
C TYR A 82 -8.28 -16.46 -18.23
N VAL A 83 -7.57 -15.35 -18.47
CA VAL A 83 -7.19 -14.90 -19.82
C VAL A 83 -5.89 -15.57 -20.30
N LYS A 84 -5.17 -16.26 -19.41
CA LYS A 84 -3.92 -16.95 -19.70
C LYS A 84 -4.17 -18.35 -20.27
#